data_AF-A0A2V5UR73-F1
#
_entry.id   AF-A0A2V5UR73-F1
#
_cell.length_a   1.000
_cell.length_b   1.000
_cell.length_c   1.000
_cell.angle_alpha   90.00
_cell.angle_beta   90.00
_cell.angle_gamma   90.00
#
_symmetry.space_group_name_H-M   'P 1'
#
loop_
_entity.id
_entity.type
_entity.pdbx_description
1 polymer ?
#
loop_
_entity_poly.entity_id
_entity_poly.type
_entity_poly.pdbx_seq_one_letter_code
_entity_poly.pdbx_strand_id
1 'polypeptide(L)'
;MRKDGQEFPLELSVATWQSGQGTFYGGIIRDITKRKQAEEALRKAHVELEARVQERTTELSRANTELRQEVNAHQQAETQKQRLLHDLGERVKELTVLHRMARLLQTEQKTGLELLQEIAGVLPAAWRYPEVAAARVMFDGAEYRTFLLSGGNCARFSQRATANTERLKLCTWRRGRTKWKVRFWPKREVSSTLLLKC
;
A
#
# COMPACT_ATOMS: atom_id res chain seq x y z
N MET A 1 -51.21 -48.59 25.49
CA MET A 1 -51.17 -49.47 24.30
C MET A 1 -52.42 -49.26 23.46
N ARG A 2 -52.30 -49.38 22.14
CA ARG A 2 -53.41 -49.59 21.19
C ARG A 2 -53.89 -51.06 21.23
N LYS A 3 -54.99 -51.36 20.52
CA LYS A 3 -55.57 -52.72 20.44
C LYS A 3 -54.63 -53.76 19.79
N ASP A 4 -53.71 -53.30 18.95
CA ASP A 4 -52.64 -54.08 18.32
C ASP A 4 -51.42 -54.30 19.24
N GLY A 5 -51.46 -53.79 20.48
CA GLY A 5 -50.36 -53.87 21.45
C GLY A 5 -49.33 -52.75 21.34
N GLN A 6 -49.40 -51.87 20.33
CA GLN A 6 -48.41 -50.82 20.13
C GLN A 6 -48.50 -49.74 21.22
N GLU A 7 -47.36 -49.36 21.80
CA GLU A 7 -47.26 -48.17 22.65
C GLU A 7 -47.21 -46.90 21.79
N PHE A 8 -47.93 -45.86 22.21
CA PHE A 8 -47.97 -44.59 21.52
C PHE A 8 -48.05 -43.44 22.53
N PRO A 9 -47.37 -42.30 22.28
CA PRO A 9 -47.51 -41.13 23.13
C PRO A 9 -48.90 -40.53 22.95
N LEU A 10 -49.60 -40.35 24.06
CA LEU A 10 -50.93 -39.73 24.11
C LEU A 10 -50.92 -38.49 24.99
N GLU A 11 -51.74 -37.51 24.60
CA GLU A 11 -52.06 -36.31 25.35
C GLU A 11 -53.49 -36.50 25.88
N LEU A 12 -53.65 -36.60 27.20
CA LEU A 12 -54.94 -36.77 27.87
C LEU A 12 -55.34 -35.45 28.53
N SER A 13 -56.55 -34.98 28.25
CA SER A 13 -57.18 -33.88 28.99
C SER A 13 -58.45 -34.41 29.66
N VAL A 14 -58.52 -34.34 31.00
CA VAL A 14 -59.69 -34.75 31.77
C VAL A 14 -60.38 -33.51 32.33
N ALA A 15 -61.69 -33.41 32.13
CA ALA A 15 -62.54 -32.41 32.73
C ALA A 15 -63.64 -33.09 33.55
N THR A 16 -64.08 -32.44 34.63
CA THR A 16 -65.14 -32.94 35.51
C THR A 16 -66.25 -31.93 35.64
N TRP A 17 -67.50 -32.38 35.63
CA TRP A 17 -68.65 -31.52 35.92
C TRP A 17 -69.63 -32.23 36.85
N GLN A 18 -70.31 -31.45 37.69
CA GLN A 18 -71.39 -31.96 38.52
C GLN A 18 -72.75 -31.67 37.88
N SER A 19 -73.68 -32.60 38.08
CA SER A 19 -75.08 -32.49 37.72
C SER A 19 -75.92 -33.01 38.90
N GLY A 20 -77.22 -32.73 38.91
CA GLY A 20 -78.14 -33.24 39.95
C GLY A 20 -78.22 -34.77 40.06
N GLN A 21 -77.58 -35.51 39.13
CA GLN A 21 -77.47 -36.97 39.14
C GLN A 21 -76.07 -37.49 39.52
N GLY A 22 -75.09 -36.62 39.80
CA GLY A 22 -73.74 -37.01 40.24
C GLY A 22 -72.59 -36.26 39.58
N THR A 23 -71.36 -36.71 39.84
CA THR A 23 -70.13 -36.18 39.22
C THR A 23 -69.79 -36.98 37.96
N PHE A 24 -69.58 -36.30 36.85
CA PHE A 24 -69.19 -36.86 35.56
C PHE A 24 -67.75 -36.51 35.23
N TYR A 25 -67.07 -37.43 34.53
CA TYR A 25 -65.70 -37.29 34.05
C TYR A 25 -65.70 -37.43 32.53
N GLY A 26 -65.20 -36.42 31.82
CA GLY A 26 -64.96 -36.46 30.38
C GLY A 26 -63.46 -36.43 30.09
N GLY A 27 -62.99 -37.38 29.28
CA GLY A 27 -61.60 -37.44 28.85
C GLY A 27 -61.46 -37.26 27.34
N ILE A 28 -60.60 -36.36 26.90
CA ILE A 28 -60.15 -36.25 25.50
C ILE A 28 -58.77 -36.92 25.42
N ILE A 29 -58.68 -38.01 24.65
CA ILE A 29 -57.42 -38.69 24.33
C ILE A 29 -56.99 -38.26 22.92
N ARG A 30 -55.81 -37.67 22.79
CA ARG A 30 -55.22 -37.29 21.51
C ARG A 30 -53.91 -38.06 21.29
N ASP A 31 -53.84 -38.86 20.23
CA ASP A 31 -52.59 -39.49 19.80
C ASP A 31 -51.64 -38.40 19.24
N ILE A 32 -50.45 -38.27 19.82
CA ILE A 32 -49.45 -37.27 19.44
C ILE A 32 -48.23 -37.88 18.75
N THR A 33 -48.29 -39.14 18.31
CA THR A 33 -47.19 -39.88 17.66
C THR A 33 -46.59 -39.10 16.50
N LYS A 34 -47.45 -38.60 15.58
CA LYS A 34 -47.02 -37.80 14.43
C LYS A 34 -46.33 -36.48 14.85
N ARG A 35 -46.82 -35.82 15.91
CA ARG A 35 -46.21 -34.59 16.43
C ARG A 35 -44.83 -34.87 16.98
N LYS A 36 -44.68 -35.92 17.81
CA LYS A 36 -43.39 -36.33 18.39
C LYS A 36 -42.37 -36.80 17.33
N GLN A 37 -42.82 -37.50 16.30
CA GLN A 37 -41.96 -37.87 15.16
C GLN A 37 -41.48 -36.65 14.38
N ALA A 38 -42.35 -35.66 14.14
CA ALA A 38 -41.97 -34.41 13.47
C ALA A 38 -41.03 -33.55 14.33
N GLU A 39 -41.29 -33.42 15.64
CA GLU A 39 -40.42 -32.75 16.62
C GLU A 39 -39.01 -33.36 16.59
N GLU A 40 -38.88 -34.69 16.63
CA GLU A 40 -37.58 -35.38 16.63
C GLU A 40 -36.87 -35.32 15.27
N ALA A 41 -37.60 -35.41 14.15
CA ALA A 41 -37.03 -35.26 12.82
C ALA A 41 -36.45 -33.84 12.62
N LEU A 42 -37.19 -32.81 13.06
CA LEU A 42 -36.75 -31.42 13.01
C LEU A 42 -35.53 -31.19 13.92
N ARG A 43 -35.53 -31.77 15.13
CA ARG A 43 -34.37 -31.71 16.05
C ARG A 43 -33.11 -32.32 15.44
N LYS A 44 -33.22 -33.48 14.79
CA LYS A 44 -32.10 -34.13 14.09
C LYS A 44 -31.57 -33.29 12.92
N ALA A 45 -32.47 -32.77 12.09
CA ALA A 45 -32.10 -31.90 10.97
C ALA A 45 -31.42 -30.61 11.43
N HIS A 46 -31.85 -30.03 12.56
CA HIS A 46 -31.22 -28.84 13.15
C HIS A 46 -29.77 -29.13 13.58
N VAL A 47 -29.56 -30.20 14.36
CA VAL A 47 -28.22 -30.60 14.85
C VAL A 47 -27.28 -30.92 13.69
N GLU A 48 -27.77 -31.60 12.64
CA GLU A 48 -26.98 -31.89 11.45
C GLU A 48 -26.62 -30.62 10.68
N LEU A 49 -27.56 -29.68 10.54
CA LEU A 49 -27.33 -28.41 9.86
C LEU A 49 -26.32 -27.53 10.64
N GLU A 50 -26.45 -27.45 11.96
CA GLU A 50 -25.49 -26.74 12.83
C GLU A 50 -24.07 -27.31 12.71
N ALA A 51 -23.93 -28.64 12.72
CA ALA A 51 -22.65 -29.31 12.52
C ALA A 51 -22.02 -28.95 11.16
N ARG A 52 -22.81 -29.03 10.07
CA ARG A 52 -22.36 -28.66 8.71
C ARG A 52 -22.01 -27.18 8.59
N VAL A 53 -22.80 -26.29 9.22
CA VAL A 53 -22.53 -24.84 9.24
C VAL A 53 -21.22 -24.55 9.96
N GLN A 54 -20.98 -25.20 11.11
CA GLN A 54 -19.75 -25.04 11.87
C GLN A 54 -18.53 -25.54 11.09
N GLU A 55 -18.61 -26.74 10.51
CA GLU A 55 -17.57 -27.31 9.65
C GLU A 55 -17.20 -26.36 8.50
N ARG A 56 -18.20 -25.95 7.69
CA ARG A 56 -18.01 -25.04 6.56
C ARG A 56 -17.51 -23.66 6.98
N THR A 57 -17.89 -23.19 8.17
CA THR A 57 -17.39 -21.92 8.73
C THR A 57 -15.92 -22.03 9.14
N THR A 58 -15.48 -23.15 9.71
CA THR A 58 -14.06 -23.38 10.01
C THR A 58 -13.20 -23.53 8.75
N GLU A 59 -13.69 -24.26 7.75
CA GLU A 59 -13.05 -24.41 6.43
C GLU A 59 -12.91 -23.04 5.73
N LEU A 60 -14.01 -22.28 5.65
CA LEU A 60 -14.02 -20.96 5.02
C LEU A 60 -13.14 -19.95 5.79
N SER A 61 -13.16 -19.98 7.13
CA SER A 61 -12.32 -19.12 7.95
C SER A 61 -10.83 -19.39 7.69
N ARG A 62 -10.45 -20.67 7.65
CA ARG A 62 -9.08 -21.10 7.33
C ARG A 62 -8.65 -20.62 5.94
N ALA A 63 -9.43 -20.93 4.90
CA ALA A 63 -9.15 -20.51 3.53
C ALA A 63 -9.06 -18.98 3.40
N ASN A 64 -9.89 -18.23 4.13
CA ASN A 64 -9.84 -16.76 4.17
C ASN A 64 -8.55 -16.26 4.85
N THR A 65 -8.09 -16.91 5.93
CA THR A 65 -6.81 -16.55 6.56
C THR A 65 -5.60 -16.86 5.67
N GLU A 66 -5.59 -18.00 4.98
CA GLU A 66 -4.53 -18.40 4.04
C GLU A 66 -4.48 -17.42 2.84
N LEU A 67 -5.63 -17.13 2.21
CA LEU A 67 -5.72 -16.17 1.11
C LEU A 67 -5.30 -14.75 1.52
N ARG A 68 -5.64 -14.30 2.74
CA ARG A 68 -5.17 -13.00 3.26
C ARG A 68 -3.66 -12.96 3.44
N GLN A 69 -3.02 -14.05 3.83
CA GLN A 69 -1.56 -14.12 3.94
C GLN A 69 -0.90 -14.01 2.56
N GLU A 70 -1.43 -14.73 1.57
CA GLU A 70 -0.94 -14.68 0.18
C GLU A 70 -1.08 -13.27 -0.44
N VAL A 71 -2.26 -12.65 -0.31
CA VAL A 71 -2.52 -11.27 -0.78
C VAL A 71 -1.56 -10.27 -0.12
N ASN A 72 -1.33 -10.39 1.19
CA ASN A 72 -0.39 -9.53 1.90
C ASN A 72 1.07 -9.74 1.43
N ALA A 73 1.49 -10.98 1.21
CA ALA A 73 2.83 -11.30 0.70
C ALA A 73 3.04 -10.75 -0.72
N HIS A 74 2.06 -10.93 -1.62
CA HIS A 74 2.08 -10.37 -2.97
C HIS A 74 2.16 -8.84 -2.96
N GLN A 75 1.36 -8.18 -2.11
CA GLN A 75 1.37 -6.72 -1.98
C GLN A 75 2.71 -6.19 -1.45
N GLN A 76 3.37 -6.91 -0.53
CA GLN A 76 4.71 -6.59 -0.06
C GLN A 76 5.75 -6.73 -1.18
N ALA A 77 5.71 -7.82 -1.95
CA ALA A 77 6.62 -8.05 -3.07
C ALA A 77 6.47 -6.96 -4.17
N GLU A 78 5.25 -6.59 -4.55
CA GLU A 78 5.04 -5.53 -5.54
C GLU A 78 5.48 -4.16 -5.01
N THR A 79 5.26 -3.88 -3.72
CA THR A 79 5.77 -2.65 -3.08
C THR A 79 7.31 -2.61 -3.06
N GLN A 80 7.97 -3.73 -2.81
CA GLN A 80 9.43 -3.84 -2.87
C GLN A 80 9.95 -3.64 -4.29
N LYS A 81 9.31 -4.27 -5.29
CA LYS A 81 9.61 -4.09 -6.71
C LYS A 81 9.47 -2.63 -7.15
N GLN A 82 8.40 -1.93 -6.75
CA GLN A 82 8.22 -0.50 -7.05
C GLN A 82 9.33 0.37 -6.44
N ARG A 83 9.79 0.07 -5.22
CA ARG A 83 10.95 0.76 -4.61
C ARG A 83 12.24 0.51 -5.39
N LEU A 84 12.54 -0.75 -5.73
CA LEU A 84 13.73 -1.10 -6.51
C LEU A 84 13.73 -0.47 -7.90
N LEU A 85 12.57 -0.40 -8.56
CA LEU A 85 12.43 0.30 -9.85
C LEU A 85 12.63 1.81 -9.72
N HIS A 86 12.17 2.43 -8.62
CA HIS A 86 12.42 3.84 -8.34
C HIS A 86 13.93 4.10 -8.10
N ASP A 87 14.57 3.31 -7.24
CA ASP A 87 15.99 3.45 -6.92
C ASP A 87 16.86 3.23 -8.17
N LEU A 88 16.53 2.24 -9.01
CA LEU A 88 17.19 2.01 -10.30
C LEU A 88 16.99 3.19 -11.25
N GLY A 89 15.79 3.76 -11.31
CA GLY A 89 15.49 4.95 -12.11
C GLY A 89 16.36 6.15 -11.74
N GLU A 90 16.54 6.42 -10.44
CA GLU A 90 17.45 7.49 -9.99
C GLU A 90 18.92 7.18 -10.33
N ARG A 91 19.38 5.92 -10.25
CA ARG A 91 20.74 5.53 -10.69
C ARG A 91 20.96 5.67 -12.19
N VAL A 92 19.97 5.36 -13.02
CA VAL A 92 20.06 5.54 -14.48
C VAL A 92 20.20 7.03 -14.82
N LYS A 93 19.50 7.92 -14.11
CA LYS A 93 19.65 9.38 -14.26
C LYS A 93 21.07 9.86 -13.93
N GLU A 94 21.63 9.43 -12.80
CA GLU A 94 23.02 9.72 -12.41
C GLU A 94 24.02 9.26 -13.50
N LEU A 95 23.91 7.99 -13.93
CA LEU A 95 24.80 7.41 -14.93
C LEU A 95 24.68 8.11 -16.30
N THR A 96 23.47 8.45 -16.73
CA THR A 96 23.25 9.15 -18.01
C THR A 96 23.99 10.48 -18.07
N VAL A 97 23.95 11.23 -16.97
CA VAL A 97 24.63 12.53 -16.85
C VAL A 97 26.15 12.38 -16.72
N LEU A 98 26.64 11.39 -15.96
CA LEU A 98 28.08 11.10 -15.87
C LEU A 98 28.69 10.68 -17.21
N HIS A 99 28.04 9.78 -17.96
CA HIS A 99 28.51 9.37 -19.29
C HIS A 99 28.55 10.54 -20.28
N ARG A 100 27.52 11.42 -20.24
CA ARG A 100 27.48 12.60 -21.11
C ARG A 100 28.55 13.63 -20.72
N MET A 101 28.82 13.83 -19.43
CA MET A 101 29.94 14.66 -18.97
C MET A 101 31.31 14.09 -19.37
N ALA A 102 31.54 12.78 -19.19
CA ALA A 102 32.78 12.14 -19.63
C ALA A 102 33.03 12.33 -21.13
N ARG A 103 31.98 12.21 -21.95
CA ARG A 103 32.06 12.45 -23.40
C ARG A 103 32.32 13.92 -23.76
N LEU A 104 31.80 14.89 -22.99
CA LEU A 104 32.08 16.32 -23.16
C LEU A 104 33.53 16.69 -22.80
N LEU A 105 34.13 15.98 -21.83
CA LEU A 105 35.54 16.16 -21.45
C LEU A 105 36.52 15.54 -22.46
N GLN A 106 36.06 14.60 -23.29
CA GLN A 106 36.86 13.93 -24.32
C GLN A 106 36.85 14.63 -25.69
N THR A 107 36.05 15.69 -25.89
CA THR A 107 36.05 16.46 -27.13
C THR A 107 37.12 17.55 -27.15
N GLU A 108 38.13 17.38 -28.01
CA GLU A 108 39.38 18.18 -28.05
C GLU A 108 39.23 19.64 -28.53
N GLN A 109 38.07 20.06 -29.04
CA GLN A 109 37.86 21.40 -29.64
C GLN A 109 37.07 22.42 -28.81
N LYS A 110 36.53 22.09 -27.63
CA LYS A 110 35.66 23.02 -26.88
C LYS A 110 36.45 24.00 -26.02
N THR A 111 36.08 25.28 -26.04
CA THR A 111 36.54 26.26 -25.07
C THR A 111 35.97 25.97 -23.67
N GLY A 112 36.65 26.42 -22.62
CA GLY A 112 36.18 26.22 -21.24
C GLY A 112 34.79 26.82 -20.97
N LEU A 113 34.41 27.88 -21.69
CA LEU A 113 33.11 28.54 -21.60
C LEU A 113 32.00 27.65 -22.20
N GLU A 114 32.24 27.08 -23.39
CA GLU A 114 31.30 26.16 -24.06
C GLU A 114 31.12 24.86 -23.25
N LEU A 115 32.20 24.35 -22.66
CA LEU A 115 32.17 23.19 -21.77
C LEU A 115 31.29 23.45 -20.54
N LEU A 116 31.42 24.62 -19.90
CA LEU A 116 30.59 24.99 -18.74
C LEU A 116 29.11 25.18 -19.10
N GLN A 117 28.81 25.75 -20.28
CA GLN A 117 27.45 25.89 -20.78
C GLN A 117 26.79 24.51 -21.06
N GLU A 118 27.54 23.58 -21.66
CA GLU A 118 27.09 22.21 -21.91
C GLU A 118 26.87 21.43 -20.61
N ILE A 119 27.79 21.54 -19.64
CA ILE A 119 27.62 20.94 -18.31
C ILE A 119 26.34 21.47 -17.64
N ALA A 120 26.11 22.79 -17.66
CA ALA A 120 24.87 23.40 -17.15
C ALA A 120 23.60 22.93 -17.90
N GLY A 121 23.71 22.54 -19.18
CA GLY A 121 22.62 21.95 -19.95
C GLY A 121 22.30 20.50 -19.58
N VAL A 122 23.28 19.73 -19.10
CA VAL A 122 23.15 18.27 -18.86
C VAL A 122 22.74 17.93 -17.43
N LEU A 123 23.23 18.69 -16.44
CA LEU A 123 22.94 18.46 -15.02
C LEU A 123 21.44 18.26 -14.67
N PRO A 124 20.47 18.99 -15.28
CA PRO A 124 19.03 18.79 -15.06
C PRO A 124 18.53 17.34 -15.15
N ALA A 125 19.10 16.55 -16.06
CA ALA A 125 18.68 15.17 -16.30
C ALA A 125 19.01 14.20 -15.15
N ALA A 126 19.89 14.59 -14.22
CA ALA A 126 20.27 13.76 -13.07
C ALA A 126 19.30 13.85 -11.87
N TRP A 127 18.32 14.76 -11.89
CA TRP A 127 17.51 15.05 -10.71
C TRP A 127 16.15 14.36 -10.72
N ARG A 128 15.45 14.44 -9.60
CA ARG A 128 14.17 13.74 -9.40
C ARG A 128 13.08 14.16 -10.39
N TYR A 129 13.11 15.42 -10.88
CA TYR A 129 12.10 16.02 -11.77
C TYR A 129 12.74 16.79 -12.95
N PRO A 130 13.41 16.10 -13.89
CA PRO A 130 14.21 16.74 -14.94
C PRO A 130 13.41 17.64 -15.90
N GLU A 131 12.11 17.36 -16.09
CA GLU A 131 11.19 18.10 -16.95
C GLU A 131 10.95 19.55 -16.53
N VAL A 132 11.14 19.85 -15.24
CA VAL A 132 10.95 21.18 -14.64
C VAL A 132 12.27 21.75 -14.12
N ALA A 133 13.38 21.08 -14.40
CA ALA A 133 14.71 21.38 -13.90
C ALA A 133 15.47 22.45 -14.71
N ALA A 134 16.21 23.31 -14.01
CA ALA A 134 17.26 24.14 -14.60
C ALA A 134 18.51 24.18 -13.72
N ALA A 135 19.69 24.17 -14.34
CA ALA A 135 20.95 24.46 -13.70
C ALA A 135 21.39 25.89 -13.99
N ARG A 136 22.23 26.41 -13.11
CA ARG A 136 23.06 27.58 -13.32
C ARG A 136 24.46 27.32 -12.77
N VAL A 137 25.51 27.64 -13.51
CA VAL A 137 26.89 27.62 -13.05
C VAL A 137 27.43 29.05 -13.09
N MET A 138 28.19 29.44 -12.07
CA MET A 138 28.88 30.73 -12.00
C MET A 138 30.38 30.44 -11.96
N PHE A 139 31.12 30.94 -12.96
CA PHE A 139 32.56 30.75 -13.05
C PHE A 139 33.19 32.01 -13.66
N ASP A 140 34.21 32.54 -12.99
CA ASP A 140 34.96 33.74 -13.39
C ASP A 140 34.07 34.93 -13.81
N GLY A 141 33.05 35.23 -12.99
CA GLY A 141 32.07 36.30 -13.25
C GLY A 141 30.97 35.96 -14.27
N ALA A 142 31.14 34.93 -15.10
CA ALA A 142 30.15 34.52 -16.10
C ALA A 142 29.03 33.61 -15.53
N GLU A 143 27.81 33.78 -16.05
CA GLU A 143 26.62 32.95 -15.77
C GLU A 143 26.35 31.98 -16.92
N TYR A 144 26.37 30.69 -16.64
CA TYR A 144 25.98 29.60 -17.56
C TYR A 144 24.66 29.01 -17.07
N ARG A 145 23.69 28.74 -17.95
CA ARG A 145 22.35 28.33 -17.50
C ARG A 145 21.55 27.49 -18.49
N THR A 146 20.65 26.66 -17.98
CA THR A 146 19.65 25.95 -18.79
C THR A 146 18.60 26.93 -19.33
N PHE A 147 18.11 26.68 -20.55
CA PHE A 147 17.25 27.60 -21.32
C PHE A 147 15.91 27.99 -20.64
N LEU A 148 15.45 27.20 -19.66
CA LEU A 148 14.22 27.43 -18.87
C LEU A 148 14.27 28.66 -17.94
N LEU A 149 15.42 29.34 -17.82
CA LEU A 149 15.66 30.49 -16.94
C LEU A 149 15.53 31.87 -17.63
N SER A 150 15.12 31.93 -18.90
CA SER A 150 15.13 33.16 -19.70
C SER A 150 14.08 34.23 -19.33
N GLY A 151 13.16 33.94 -18.41
CA GLY A 151 12.20 34.92 -17.84
C GLY A 151 12.38 35.04 -16.33
N GLY A 152 12.68 36.25 -15.85
CA GLY A 152 13.26 36.52 -14.52
C GLY A 152 12.45 36.20 -13.25
N ASN A 153 11.35 35.46 -13.34
CA ASN A 153 10.56 35.04 -12.18
C ASN A 153 11.02 33.68 -11.64
N CYS A 154 11.81 33.71 -10.58
CA CYS A 154 12.31 32.52 -9.90
C CYS A 154 11.24 31.92 -8.98
N ALA A 155 10.89 30.64 -9.17
CA ALA A 155 9.80 29.97 -8.46
C ALA A 155 10.17 29.52 -7.04
N ARG A 156 9.15 29.09 -6.29
CA ARG A 156 9.06 28.88 -4.83
C ARG A 156 10.11 27.98 -4.16
N PHE A 157 10.97 27.29 -4.90
CA PHE A 157 11.96 26.34 -4.38
C PHE A 157 13.31 26.51 -5.08
N SER A 158 14.40 26.50 -4.31
CA SER A 158 15.76 26.57 -4.84
C SER A 158 16.70 25.65 -4.06
N GLN A 159 17.74 25.17 -4.75
CA GLN A 159 18.82 24.38 -4.18
C GLN A 159 20.14 25.04 -4.58
N ARG A 160 21.08 25.17 -3.63
CA ARG A 160 22.35 25.87 -3.87
C ARG A 160 23.50 24.92 -3.58
N ALA A 161 24.37 24.72 -4.56
CA ALA A 161 25.54 23.85 -4.48
C ALA A 161 26.80 24.68 -4.74
N THR A 162 27.21 25.45 -3.71
CA THR A 162 28.51 26.11 -3.69
C THR A 162 29.60 25.06 -3.51
N ALA A 163 30.40 24.80 -4.55
CA ALA A 163 31.64 24.04 -4.41
C ALA A 163 32.78 25.03 -4.09
N ASN A 164 32.92 25.34 -2.80
CA ASN A 164 34.15 25.96 -2.31
C ASN A 164 35.30 24.94 -2.45
N THR A 165 36.53 25.44 -2.62
CA THR A 165 37.80 24.68 -2.65
C THR A 165 37.94 23.58 -1.59
N GLU A 166 37.19 23.69 -0.49
CA GLU A 166 37.31 22.83 0.68
C GLU A 166 36.20 21.78 0.82
N ARG A 167 35.05 21.92 0.12
CA ARG A 167 33.84 21.07 0.29
C ARG A 167 32.83 21.26 -0.84
N LEU A 168 32.55 20.18 -1.59
CA LEU A 168 31.29 20.02 -2.30
C LEU A 168 30.15 19.77 -1.29
N LYS A 169 29.21 20.71 -1.17
CA LYS A 169 27.95 20.52 -0.43
C LYS A 169 26.78 20.32 -1.41
N LEU A 170 26.45 19.06 -1.70
CA LEU A 170 25.16 18.68 -2.29
C LEU A 170 24.10 18.63 -1.18
N CYS A 171 23.28 19.67 -1.08
CA CYS A 171 22.21 19.77 -0.08
C CYS A 171 20.87 19.23 -0.63
N THR A 172 20.63 17.93 -0.55
CA THR A 172 19.31 17.33 -0.89
C THR A 172 18.26 17.55 0.21
N TRP A 173 16.98 17.47 -0.17
CA TRP A 173 15.85 18.25 0.38
C TRP A 173 15.05 17.56 1.52
N ARG A 174 14.43 18.32 2.46
CA ARG A 174 13.00 18.22 2.90
C ARG A 174 12.64 19.02 4.19
N ARG A 175 11.34 19.31 4.33
CA ARG A 175 10.64 20.09 5.36
C ARG A 175 10.72 19.44 6.76
N GLY A 176 11.42 20.08 7.71
CA GLY A 176 11.33 19.82 9.17
C GLY A 176 12.50 19.05 9.82
N ARG A 177 13.33 19.76 10.61
CA ARG A 177 14.44 19.27 11.50
C ARG A 177 15.66 18.63 10.77
N THR A 178 16.79 19.31 10.60
CA THR A 178 17.95 19.57 11.51
C THR A 178 18.96 18.41 11.71
N LYS A 179 20.18 18.62 11.15
CA LYS A 179 21.46 17.84 11.22
C LYS A 179 21.59 16.55 10.39
N TRP A 180 22.54 16.55 9.44
CA TRP A 180 23.44 15.43 9.10
C TRP A 180 24.80 15.96 8.59
N LYS A 181 25.83 15.09 8.49
CA LYS A 181 27.27 15.45 8.46
C LYS A 181 28.04 14.57 7.45
N VAL A 182 28.86 15.15 6.57
CA VAL A 182 29.64 14.43 5.51
C VAL A 182 31.08 14.96 5.41
N ARG A 183 32.02 14.12 4.93
CA ARG A 183 33.48 14.37 4.77
C ARG A 183 33.93 14.24 3.28
N PHE A 184 35.16 14.59 2.86
CA PHE A 184 35.96 15.82 3.02
C PHE A 184 37.23 15.72 2.12
N TRP A 185 37.63 16.81 1.43
CA TRP A 185 38.94 17.04 0.74
C TRP A 185 39.31 16.19 -0.50
N PRO A 186 40.03 16.74 -1.52
CA PRO A 186 40.28 18.14 -1.93
C PRO A 186 39.96 18.35 -3.47
N LYS A 187 40.22 19.44 -4.23
CA LYS A 187 40.46 20.89 -4.00
C LYS A 187 40.06 21.70 -5.27
N ARG A 188 40.18 23.04 -5.23
CA ARG A 188 39.86 24.06 -6.29
C ARG A 188 38.35 24.30 -6.52
N GLU A 189 38.01 25.49 -7.04
CA GLU A 189 36.76 26.22 -6.71
C GLU A 189 35.82 26.41 -7.93
N VAL A 190 34.52 26.08 -7.79
CA VAL A 190 33.47 26.35 -8.82
C VAL A 190 32.11 26.53 -8.14
N SER A 191 31.34 27.58 -8.47
CA SER A 191 30.02 27.80 -7.84
C SER A 191 28.86 27.39 -8.75
N SER A 192 27.84 26.71 -8.22
CA SER A 192 26.63 26.36 -9.00
C SER A 192 25.33 26.54 -8.21
N THR A 193 24.29 27.04 -8.90
CA THR A 193 22.93 27.24 -8.40
C THR A 193 21.97 26.35 -9.17
N LEU A 194 20.92 25.88 -8.50
CA LEU A 194 20.15 24.72 -8.93
C LEU A 194 18.66 25.03 -8.76
N LEU A 195 17.94 25.16 -9.88
CA LEU A 195 16.59 25.76 -9.94
C LEU A 195 15.60 24.82 -10.63
N LEU A 196 14.99 23.92 -9.86
CA LEU A 196 13.85 23.13 -10.29
C LEU A 196 12.53 23.86 -10.02
N LYS A 197 11.70 24.03 -11.06
CA LYS A 197 10.27 24.30 -10.92
C LYS A 197 9.53 23.02 -10.45
N CYS A 198 8.28 23.19 -10.06
CA CYS A 198 7.16 22.34 -10.46
C CYS A 198 6.09 23.32 -10.98
#